data_AF-A0A1G7SNU2-F1
#
_entry.id   AF-A0A1G7SNU2-F1
#
_cell.length_a   1.000
_cell.length_b   1.000
_cell.length_c   1.000
_cell.angle_alpha   90.00
_cell.angle_beta   90.00
_cell.angle_gamma   90.00
#
_symmetry.space_group_name_H-M   'P 1'
#
loop_
_entity.id
_entity.type
_entity.pdbx_description
1 polymer ?
#
loop_
_entity_poly.entity_id
_entity_poly.type
_entity_poly.pdbx_seq_one_letter_code
_entity_poly.pdbx_strand_id
1 'polypeptide(L)'
;MTEQLQGLPGLALLCARAALGGLLSGGFAAWAYYDDLFRELSHTFGLWILLVVLVSARRPWRPAVLASTTGLAVAVAAFYIGKDLMYALEYPGMPYAVNLTVLAQWLVLAGIAGPLLGWVFSHVGRVDLPGTGATAAAVGLLVADAARRTTTHSADPAVLLLGAVAVAVVLVLGIRTRTQLLAGLVCAVPCAGVGTALVSAPDLLEQLLLQRSAPEQVVHGAAGGAGDLLVPVPVLQLRRRAPQP
;
A
#
# COMPACT_ATOMS: atom_id res chain seq x y z
N MET A 1 5.31 14.92 37.96
CA MET A 1 6.28 14.26 37.05
C MET A 1 6.38 12.75 37.27
N THR A 2 5.44 12.13 38.01
CA THR A 2 5.45 10.70 38.39
C THR A 2 4.47 9.83 37.59
N GLU A 3 3.59 10.39 36.76
CA GLU A 3 2.72 9.62 35.83
C GLU A 3 3.46 9.07 34.60
N GLN A 4 4.71 9.46 34.34
CA GLN A 4 5.43 9.08 33.12
C GLN A 4 5.95 7.62 33.11
N LEU A 5 6.10 6.97 34.27
CA LEU A 5 6.70 5.63 34.35
C LEU A 5 5.67 4.48 34.25
N GLN A 6 4.39 4.72 34.47
CA GLN A 6 3.34 3.69 34.35
C GLN A 6 2.90 3.42 32.89
N GLY A 7 3.31 4.26 31.93
CA GLY A 7 2.92 4.12 30.52
C GLY A 7 3.81 3.22 29.65
N LEU A 8 5.03 2.91 30.10
CA LEU A 8 6.03 2.16 29.33
C LEU A 8 5.61 0.72 28.97
N PRO A 9 5.08 -0.12 29.89
CA PRO A 9 4.66 -1.49 29.54
C PRO A 9 3.48 -1.50 28.56
N GLY A 10 2.58 -0.51 28.65
CA GLY A 10 1.45 -0.38 27.73
C GLY A 10 1.86 -0.02 26.31
N LEU A 11 2.85 0.87 26.16
CA LEU A 11 3.39 1.25 24.86
C LEU A 11 4.16 0.09 24.22
N ALA A 12 5.02 -0.59 24.97
CA ALA A 12 5.79 -1.74 24.48
C ALA A 12 4.87 -2.86 23.97
N LEU A 13 3.81 -3.19 24.73
CA LEU A 13 2.82 -4.17 24.32
C LEU A 13 2.05 -3.74 23.06
N LEU A 14 1.73 -2.45 22.92
CA LEU A 14 1.07 -1.93 21.72
C LEU A 14 1.98 -2.05 20.50
N CYS A 15 3.25 -1.65 20.60
CA CYS A 15 4.21 -1.78 19.52
C CYS A 15 4.47 -3.25 19.16
N ALA A 16 4.52 -4.15 20.14
CA ALA A 16 4.64 -5.59 19.90
C ALA A 16 3.43 -6.15 19.14
N ARG A 17 2.21 -5.74 19.51
CA ARG A 17 0.98 -6.11 18.76
C ARG A 17 0.97 -5.54 17.35
N ALA A 18 1.42 -4.30 17.19
CA ALA A 18 1.53 -3.67 15.87
C ALA A 18 2.57 -4.39 15.01
N ALA A 19 3.72 -4.76 15.57
CA ALA A 19 4.73 -5.56 14.91
C ALA A 19 4.18 -6.93 14.49
N LEU A 20 3.44 -7.62 15.37
CA LEU A 20 2.78 -8.88 15.02
C LEU A 20 1.77 -8.71 13.87
N GLY A 21 0.93 -7.66 13.92
CA GLY A 21 0.01 -7.34 12.83
C GLY A 21 0.74 -7.02 11.52
N GLY A 22 1.87 -6.32 11.61
CA GLY A 22 2.77 -6.06 10.49
C GLY A 22 3.33 -7.34 9.90
N LEU A 23 3.87 -8.23 10.74
CA LEU A 23 4.42 -9.52 10.35
C LEU A 23 3.38 -10.38 9.63
N LEU A 24 2.16 -10.47 10.18
CA LEU A 24 1.06 -11.25 9.60
C LEU A 24 0.60 -10.67 8.27
N SER A 25 0.37 -9.35 8.19
CA SER A 25 -0.10 -8.71 6.95
C SER A 25 0.96 -8.69 5.85
N GLY A 26 2.23 -8.43 6.19
CA GLY A 26 3.35 -8.48 5.26
C GLY A 26 3.65 -9.89 4.77
N GLY A 27 3.64 -10.88 5.68
CA GLY A 27 3.80 -12.29 5.34
C GLY A 27 2.66 -12.82 4.47
N PHE A 28 1.40 -12.46 4.79
CA PHE A 28 0.26 -12.78 3.93
C PHE A 28 0.41 -12.16 2.53
N ALA A 29 0.79 -10.89 2.44
CA ALA A 29 1.02 -10.24 1.14
C ALA A 29 2.17 -10.90 0.35
N ALA A 30 3.23 -11.36 1.03
CA ALA A 30 4.34 -12.07 0.38
C ALA A 30 3.92 -13.43 -0.18
N TRP A 31 3.13 -14.20 0.57
CA TRP A 31 2.53 -15.45 0.08
C TRP A 31 1.58 -15.17 -1.08
N ALA A 32 0.67 -14.21 -0.90
CA ALA A 32 -0.32 -13.84 -1.90
C ALA A 32 0.35 -13.44 -3.23
N TYR A 33 1.53 -12.82 -3.21
CA TYR A 33 2.28 -12.44 -4.41
C TYR A 33 2.50 -13.60 -5.40
N TYR A 34 2.66 -14.83 -4.89
CA TYR A 34 2.88 -16.03 -5.70
C TYR A 34 1.63 -16.86 -5.92
N ASP A 35 0.50 -16.51 -5.32
CA ASP A 35 -0.76 -17.22 -5.48
C ASP A 35 -1.62 -16.59 -6.59
N ASP A 36 -2.10 -17.39 -7.54
CA ASP A 36 -2.86 -16.88 -8.69
C ASP A 36 -4.17 -16.17 -8.32
N LEU A 37 -4.83 -16.60 -7.24
CA LEU A 37 -6.11 -16.06 -6.79
C LEU A 37 -5.91 -14.80 -5.94
N PHE A 38 -4.84 -14.73 -5.16
CA PHE A 38 -4.61 -13.64 -4.21
C PHE A 38 -3.51 -12.65 -4.63
N ARG A 39 -2.85 -12.86 -5.77
CA ARG A 39 -1.76 -11.98 -6.26
C ARG A 39 -2.13 -10.50 -6.23
N GLU A 40 -3.34 -10.15 -6.65
CA GLU A 40 -3.77 -8.75 -6.66
C GLU A 40 -3.79 -8.13 -5.25
N LEU A 41 -4.06 -8.92 -4.20
CA LEU A 41 -4.04 -8.45 -2.81
C LEU A 41 -2.63 -8.04 -2.36
N SER A 42 -1.58 -8.70 -2.85
CA SER A 42 -0.19 -8.39 -2.53
C SER A 42 0.22 -6.99 -2.96
N HIS A 43 -0.51 -6.42 -3.92
CA HIS A 43 -0.26 -5.09 -4.43
C HIS A 43 -1.19 -4.03 -3.81
N THR A 44 -2.18 -4.39 -3.00
CA THR A 44 -3.06 -3.43 -2.35
C THR A 44 -2.39 -2.74 -1.17
N PHE A 45 -2.65 -1.45 -0.97
CA PHE A 45 -2.31 -0.76 0.28
C PHE A 45 -3.36 -1.02 1.38
N GLY A 46 -4.54 -1.54 1.02
CA GLY A 46 -5.68 -1.74 1.91
C GLY A 46 -5.36 -2.49 3.20
N LEU A 47 -4.56 -3.57 3.12
CA LEU A 47 -4.13 -4.34 4.31
C LEU A 47 -3.38 -3.47 5.31
N TRP A 48 -2.47 -2.63 4.83
CA TRP A 48 -1.62 -1.79 5.68
C TRP A 48 -2.36 -0.55 6.18
N ILE A 49 -3.24 0.04 5.37
CA ILE A 49 -4.15 1.11 5.83
C ILE A 49 -5.01 0.59 6.98
N LEU A 50 -5.62 -0.59 6.82
CA LEU A 50 -6.44 -1.21 7.85
C LEU A 50 -5.63 -1.50 9.12
N LEU A 51 -4.42 -2.06 8.99
CA LEU A 51 -3.51 -2.29 10.13
C LEU A 51 -3.28 -1.00 10.92
N VAL A 52 -2.94 0.09 10.23
CA VAL A 52 -2.65 1.40 10.87
C VAL A 52 -3.88 1.93 11.59
N VAL A 53 -5.08 1.82 11.00
CA VAL A 53 -6.32 2.20 11.69
C VAL A 53 -6.53 1.37 12.96
N LEU A 54 -6.35 0.05 12.90
CA LEU A 54 -6.57 -0.85 14.04
C LEU A 54 -5.65 -0.55 15.22
N VAL A 55 -4.38 -0.21 14.95
CA VAL A 55 -3.41 0.09 16.01
C VAL A 55 -3.49 1.53 16.52
N SER A 56 -4.11 2.44 15.76
CA SER A 56 -4.19 3.87 16.08
C SER A 56 -5.51 4.33 16.67
N ALA A 57 -6.62 3.73 16.26
CA ALA A 57 -7.96 4.22 16.58
C ALA A 57 -8.17 4.37 18.09
N ARG A 58 -8.70 5.53 18.49
CA ARG A 58 -9.00 5.90 19.90
C ARG A 58 -7.78 5.84 20.83
N ARG A 59 -6.56 5.99 20.30
CA ARG A 59 -5.33 6.07 21.11
C ARG A 59 -4.84 7.51 21.21
N PRO A 60 -4.07 7.87 22.25
CA PRO A 60 -3.31 9.10 22.22
C PRO A 60 -2.35 9.10 21.03
N TRP A 61 -2.12 10.27 20.43
CA TRP A 61 -1.40 10.38 19.15
C TRP A 61 0.04 9.83 19.20
N ARG A 62 0.76 9.98 20.31
CA ARG A 62 2.15 9.48 20.45
C ARG A 62 2.23 7.94 20.34
N PRO A 63 1.50 7.15 21.16
CA PRO A 63 1.40 5.70 20.97
C PRO A 63 0.91 5.29 19.57
N ALA A 64 -0.07 6.00 19.01
CA ALA A 64 -0.61 5.70 17.69
C ALA A 64 0.46 5.83 16.58
N VAL A 65 1.23 6.93 16.62
CA VAL A 65 2.38 7.17 15.73
C VAL A 65 3.40 6.05 15.84
N LEU A 66 3.86 5.75 17.06
CA LEU A 66 4.89 4.72 17.26
C LEU A 66 4.41 3.34 16.81
N ALA A 67 3.20 2.94 17.21
CA ALA A 67 2.62 1.66 16.83
C ALA A 67 2.43 1.54 15.31
N SER A 68 1.96 2.60 14.66
CA SER A 68 1.78 2.64 13.20
C SER A 68 3.09 2.51 12.45
N THR A 69 4.10 3.28 12.84
CA THR A 69 5.44 3.21 12.24
C THR A 69 6.06 1.84 12.43
N THR A 70 5.98 1.27 13.64
CA THR A 70 6.47 -0.08 13.91
C THR A 70 5.72 -1.13 13.08
N GLY A 71 4.39 -1.08 13.03
CA GLY A 71 3.58 -2.02 12.27
C GLY A 71 3.88 -1.97 10.78
N LEU A 72 3.97 -0.78 10.19
CA LEU A 72 4.30 -0.62 8.76
C LEU A 72 5.74 -1.05 8.44
N ALA A 73 6.72 -0.67 9.26
CA ALA A 73 8.11 -1.06 9.04
C ALA A 73 8.27 -2.60 9.08
N VAL A 74 7.61 -3.26 10.03
CA VAL A 74 7.62 -4.73 10.14
C VAL A 74 6.86 -5.36 8.97
N ALA A 75 5.73 -4.79 8.52
CA ALA A 75 5.00 -5.28 7.35
C ALA A 75 5.84 -5.22 6.07
N VAL A 76 6.53 -4.11 5.83
CA VAL A 76 7.44 -3.94 4.69
C VAL A 76 8.58 -4.96 4.73
N ALA A 77 9.26 -5.09 5.88
CA ALA A 77 10.34 -6.07 6.02
C ALA A 77 9.85 -7.50 5.81
N ALA A 78 8.72 -7.87 6.44
CA ALA A 78 8.10 -9.18 6.30
C ALA A 78 7.68 -9.48 4.85
N PHE A 79 7.18 -8.48 4.12
CA PHE A 79 6.81 -8.63 2.72
C PHE A 79 8.02 -8.92 1.84
N TYR A 80 9.08 -8.11 1.92
CA TYR A 80 10.26 -8.28 1.06
C TYR A 80 11.06 -9.55 1.37
N ILE A 81 11.29 -9.84 2.66
CA ILE A 81 11.98 -11.07 3.08
C ILE A 81 11.10 -12.29 2.77
N GLY A 82 9.78 -12.18 3.02
CA GLY A 82 8.83 -13.23 2.69
C GLY A 82 8.81 -13.54 1.20
N LYS A 83 8.90 -12.53 0.33
CA LYS A 83 8.95 -12.73 -1.13
C LYS A 83 10.17 -13.55 -1.57
N ASP A 84 11.32 -13.29 -0.97
CA ASP A 84 12.57 -14.01 -1.23
C ASP A 84 12.46 -15.47 -0.78
N LEU A 85 11.93 -15.70 0.43
CA LEU A 85 11.65 -17.04 0.93
C LEU A 85 10.67 -17.80 0.04
N MET A 86 9.53 -17.19 -0.32
CA MET A 86 8.53 -17.83 -1.17
C MET A 86 9.08 -18.11 -2.57
N TYR A 87 9.90 -17.21 -3.13
CA TYR A 87 10.58 -17.45 -4.40
C TYR A 87 11.48 -18.69 -4.35
N ALA A 88 12.31 -18.79 -3.30
CA ALA A 88 13.23 -19.92 -3.13
C ALA A 88 12.49 -21.27 -2.97
N LEU A 89 11.29 -21.25 -2.39
CA LEU A 89 10.42 -22.44 -2.28
C LEU A 89 9.77 -22.81 -3.61
N GLU A 90 9.23 -21.83 -4.34
CA GLU A 90 8.52 -22.05 -5.61
C GLU A 90 9.47 -22.39 -6.76
N TYR A 91 10.67 -21.82 -6.77
CA TYR A 91 11.68 -21.98 -7.82
C TYR A 91 13.04 -22.44 -7.27
N PRO A 92 13.15 -23.72 -6.82
CA PRO A 92 14.39 -24.22 -6.24
C PRO A 92 15.58 -24.10 -7.19
N GLY A 93 16.67 -23.50 -6.71
CA GLY A 93 17.93 -23.34 -7.45
C GLY A 93 18.03 -22.08 -8.33
N MET A 94 16.99 -21.25 -8.39
CA MET A 94 17.03 -19.97 -9.10
C MET A 94 17.55 -18.86 -8.18
N PRO A 95 18.54 -18.05 -8.61
CA PRO A 95 19.05 -16.96 -7.79
C PRO A 95 18.04 -15.81 -7.73
N TYR A 96 17.47 -15.59 -6.56
CA TYR A 96 16.73 -14.39 -6.21
C TYR A 96 17.30 -13.85 -4.90
N ALA A 97 17.30 -12.52 -4.78
CA ALA A 97 17.77 -11.85 -3.59
C ALA A 97 16.96 -10.57 -3.38
N VAL A 98 16.69 -10.25 -2.11
CA VAL A 98 16.03 -9.00 -1.73
C VAL A 98 16.83 -7.81 -2.25
N ASN A 99 16.19 -6.95 -3.05
CA ASN A 99 16.76 -5.67 -3.43
C ASN A 99 16.74 -4.72 -2.21
N LEU A 100 17.89 -4.61 -1.53
CA LEU A 100 18.04 -3.81 -0.31
C LEU A 100 17.75 -2.32 -0.54
N THR A 101 18.05 -1.79 -1.73
CA THR A 101 17.75 -0.39 -2.08
C THR A 101 16.25 -0.15 -2.11
N VAL A 102 15.50 -1.04 -2.76
CA VAL A 102 14.03 -0.96 -2.81
C VAL A 102 13.44 -1.13 -1.42
N LEU A 103 13.91 -2.12 -0.64
CA LEU A 103 13.50 -2.31 0.75
C LEU A 103 13.72 -1.03 1.58
N ALA A 104 14.89 -0.40 1.47
CA ALA A 104 15.20 0.85 2.18
C ALA A 104 14.26 2.00 1.79
N GLN A 105 13.93 2.15 0.50
CA GLN A 105 12.97 3.16 0.04
C GLN A 105 11.58 2.95 0.66
N TRP A 106 11.09 1.70 0.70
CA TRP A 106 9.81 1.39 1.34
C TRP A 106 9.83 1.57 2.85
N LEU A 107 10.95 1.31 3.52
CA LEU A 107 11.11 1.59 4.95
C LEU A 107 11.10 3.09 5.25
N VAL A 108 11.70 3.93 4.39
CA VAL A 108 11.60 5.39 4.49
C VAL A 108 10.15 5.85 4.33
N LEU A 109 9.44 5.32 3.32
CA LEU A 109 8.02 5.60 3.13
C LEU A 109 7.18 5.18 4.35
N ALA A 110 7.44 4.01 4.93
CA ALA A 110 6.80 3.58 6.17
C ALA A 110 7.11 4.52 7.35
N GLY A 111 8.35 5.02 7.44
CA GLY A 111 8.78 6.01 8.42
C GLY A 111 8.08 7.37 8.30
N ILE A 112 7.62 7.75 7.11
CA ILE A 112 6.86 8.98 6.85
C ILE A 112 5.35 8.75 6.99
N ALA A 113 4.82 7.69 6.38
CA ALA A 113 3.41 7.36 6.39
C ALA A 113 2.94 6.94 7.79
N GLY A 114 3.75 6.19 8.55
CA GLY A 114 3.42 5.73 9.89
C GLY A 114 3.06 6.86 10.85
N PRO A 115 3.90 7.89 11.01
CA PRO A 115 3.55 9.03 11.86
C PRO A 115 2.36 9.84 11.36
N LEU A 116 2.29 10.11 10.05
CA LEU A 116 1.19 10.89 9.48
C LEU A 116 -0.15 10.19 9.69
N LEU A 117 -0.25 8.94 9.26
CA LEU A 117 -1.48 8.15 9.37
C LEU A 117 -1.79 7.80 10.83
N GLY A 118 -0.79 7.47 11.65
CA GLY A 118 -0.98 7.21 13.07
C GLY A 118 -1.53 8.44 13.81
N TRP A 119 -1.04 9.64 13.50
CA TRP A 119 -1.56 10.88 14.04
C TRP A 119 -3.00 11.15 13.58
N VAL A 120 -3.29 11.05 12.28
CA VAL A 120 -4.65 11.26 11.75
C VAL A 120 -5.62 10.23 12.34
N PHE A 121 -5.30 8.93 12.23
CA PHE A 121 -6.18 7.85 12.67
C PHE A 121 -6.27 7.69 14.18
N SER A 122 -5.43 8.34 14.97
CA SER A 122 -5.63 8.46 16.43
C SER A 122 -6.98 9.07 16.79
N HIS A 123 -7.57 9.86 15.88
CA HIS A 123 -8.88 10.49 16.07
C HIS A 123 -10.06 9.57 15.72
N VAL A 124 -9.85 8.45 15.02
CA VAL A 124 -10.93 7.53 14.63
C VAL A 124 -11.70 7.06 15.87
N GLY A 125 -13.03 7.16 15.81
CA GLY A 125 -13.94 6.73 16.88
C GLY A 125 -14.30 7.80 17.91
N ARG A 126 -13.76 9.02 17.78
CA ARG A 126 -14.23 10.22 18.51
C ARG A 126 -15.55 10.70 17.90
N VAL A 127 -16.41 11.31 18.72
CA VAL A 127 -17.73 11.84 18.33
C VAL A 127 -17.68 13.28 17.79
N ASP A 128 -16.50 13.85 17.62
CA ASP A 128 -16.27 15.22 17.15
C ASP A 128 -15.95 15.28 15.65
N LEU A 129 -15.79 16.50 15.13
CA LEU A 129 -15.41 16.73 13.73
C LEU A 129 -14.07 16.06 13.36
N PRO A 130 -12.99 16.15 14.17
CA PRO A 130 -11.76 15.41 13.91
C PRO A 130 -11.96 13.90 13.78
N GLY A 131 -12.77 13.28 14.64
CA GLY A 131 -13.04 11.84 14.53
C GLY A 131 -13.82 11.44 13.28
N THR A 132 -14.77 12.29 12.87
CA THR A 132 -15.51 12.13 11.62
C THR A 132 -14.59 12.26 10.41
N GLY A 133 -13.74 13.29 10.39
CA GLY A 133 -12.76 13.52 9.32
C GLY A 133 -11.73 12.41 9.21
N ALA A 134 -11.19 11.92 10.34
CA ALA A 134 -10.24 10.80 10.34
C ALA A 134 -10.87 9.49 9.85
N THR A 135 -12.12 9.22 10.22
CA THR A 135 -12.87 8.05 9.72
C THR A 135 -13.11 8.16 8.21
N ALA A 136 -13.54 9.34 7.74
CA ALA A 136 -13.73 9.63 6.32
C ALA A 136 -12.42 9.51 5.52
N ALA A 137 -11.30 9.99 6.08
CA ALA A 137 -9.97 9.86 5.48
C ALA A 137 -9.55 8.40 5.33
N ALA A 138 -9.74 7.57 6.36
CA ALA A 138 -9.46 6.15 6.31
C ALA A 138 -10.32 5.42 5.26
N VAL A 139 -11.63 5.68 5.25
CA VAL A 139 -12.54 5.11 4.24
C VAL A 139 -12.16 5.58 2.83
N GLY A 140 -11.89 6.87 2.65
CA GLY A 140 -11.49 7.45 1.37
C GLY A 140 -10.20 6.82 0.83
N LEU A 141 -9.19 6.61 1.67
CA LEU A 141 -7.96 5.92 1.29
C LEU A 141 -8.19 4.46 0.87
N LEU A 142 -9.04 3.73 1.60
CA LEU A 142 -9.39 2.34 1.25
C LEU A 142 -10.16 2.26 -0.07
N VAL A 143 -11.12 3.15 -0.29
CA VAL A 143 -11.88 3.24 -1.55
C VAL A 143 -10.95 3.63 -2.70
N ALA A 144 -10.04 4.59 -2.49
CA ALA A 144 -9.08 5.01 -3.49
C ALA A 144 -8.12 3.89 -3.90
N ASP A 145 -7.61 3.11 -2.94
CA ASP A 145 -6.75 1.95 -3.21
C ASP A 145 -7.50 0.88 -4.01
N ALA A 146 -8.71 0.52 -3.59
CA ALA A 146 -9.55 -0.43 -4.31
C ALA A 146 -9.87 0.06 -5.74
N ALA A 147 -10.27 1.32 -5.89
CA ALA A 147 -10.59 1.92 -7.18
C ALA A 147 -9.37 1.91 -8.12
N ARG A 148 -8.20 2.37 -7.65
CA ARG A 148 -6.95 2.35 -8.42
C ARG A 148 -6.63 0.94 -8.91
N ARG A 149 -6.81 -0.06 -8.05
CA ARG A 149 -6.55 -1.46 -8.40
C ARG A 149 -7.50 -1.97 -9.47
N THR A 150 -8.80 -1.68 -9.35
CA THR A 150 -9.80 -2.06 -10.37
C THR A 150 -9.68 -1.31 -11.71
N THR A 151 -9.02 -0.15 -11.75
CA THR A 151 -8.76 0.55 -13.02
C THR A 151 -7.50 0.05 -13.72
N THR A 152 -6.50 -0.39 -12.96
CA THR A 152 -5.23 -0.86 -13.53
C THR A 152 -5.25 -2.36 -13.85
N HIS A 153 -6.03 -3.14 -13.08
CA HIS A 153 -6.19 -4.58 -13.24
C HIS A 153 -7.67 -4.89 -13.42
N SER A 154 -8.03 -5.96 -14.13
CA SER A 154 -9.42 -6.41 -14.21
C SER A 154 -10.00 -6.54 -12.81
N ALA A 155 -11.19 -5.99 -12.56
CA ALA A 155 -11.80 -5.90 -11.23
C ALA A 155 -11.79 -7.24 -10.48
N ASP A 156 -10.77 -7.44 -9.66
CA ASP A 156 -10.56 -8.68 -8.93
C ASP A 156 -11.53 -8.71 -7.73
N PRO A 157 -12.38 -9.75 -7.63
CA PRO A 157 -13.35 -9.87 -6.54
C PRO A 157 -12.70 -9.93 -5.16
N ALA A 158 -11.47 -10.44 -5.03
CA ALA A 158 -10.75 -10.47 -3.76
C ALA A 158 -10.38 -9.06 -3.28
N VAL A 159 -9.92 -8.19 -4.18
CA VAL A 159 -9.59 -6.79 -3.87
C VAL A 159 -10.84 -6.03 -3.42
N LEU A 160 -11.96 -6.20 -4.13
CA LEU A 160 -13.24 -5.59 -3.78
C LEU A 160 -13.76 -6.08 -2.43
N LEU A 161 -13.68 -7.40 -2.18
CA LEU A 161 -14.09 -7.98 -0.91
C LEU A 161 -13.25 -7.46 0.25
N LEU A 162 -11.92 -7.46 0.10
CA LEU A 162 -11.01 -6.92 1.11
C LEU A 162 -11.31 -5.44 1.39
N GLY A 163 -11.45 -4.63 0.34
CA GLY A 163 -11.78 -3.21 0.45
C GLY A 163 -13.11 -2.98 1.19
N ALA A 164 -14.14 -3.73 0.84
CA ALA A 164 -15.45 -3.66 1.51
C ALA A 164 -15.38 -4.05 2.99
N VAL A 165 -14.68 -5.16 3.31
CA VAL A 165 -14.48 -5.60 4.70
C VAL A 165 -13.68 -4.56 5.49
N ALA A 166 -12.60 -4.03 4.92
CA ALA A 166 -11.79 -2.99 5.56
C ALA A 166 -12.62 -1.73 5.84
N VAL A 167 -13.40 -1.26 4.86
CA VAL A 167 -14.31 -0.11 5.05
C VAL A 167 -15.33 -0.40 6.14
N ALA A 168 -15.95 -1.57 6.15
CA ALA A 168 -16.91 -1.95 7.18
C ALA A 168 -16.27 -1.93 8.58
N VAL A 169 -15.07 -2.48 8.73
CA VAL A 169 -14.32 -2.45 10.00
C VAL A 169 -14.03 -1.02 10.43
N VAL A 170 -13.55 -0.15 9.52
CA VAL A 170 -13.29 1.26 9.81
C VAL A 170 -14.57 1.99 10.23
N LEU A 171 -15.70 1.73 9.57
CA LEU A 171 -16.99 2.32 9.94
C LEU A 171 -17.45 1.86 11.32
N VAL A 172 -17.32 0.57 11.65
CA VAL A 172 -17.64 0.03 12.99
C VAL A 172 -16.76 0.65 14.08
N LEU A 173 -15.49 0.93 13.78
CA LEU A 173 -14.57 1.59 14.71
C LEU A 173 -14.80 3.10 14.82
N GLY A 174 -15.17 3.76 13.73
CA GLY A 174 -15.25 5.21 13.63
C GLY A 174 -16.59 5.81 13.99
N ILE A 175 -17.69 5.14 13.60
CA ILE A 175 -19.04 5.71 13.64
C ILE A 175 -19.73 5.38 14.97
N ARG A 176 -20.18 6.42 15.67
CA ARG A 176 -20.95 6.29 16.92
C ARG A 176 -22.40 6.72 16.80
N THR A 177 -22.72 7.55 15.80
CA THR A 177 -24.06 8.09 15.58
C THR A 177 -24.43 8.07 14.10
N ARG A 178 -25.73 8.11 13.79
CA ARG A 178 -26.21 8.19 12.40
C ARG A 178 -25.77 9.47 11.70
N THR A 179 -25.78 10.59 12.41
CA THR A 179 -25.31 11.88 11.87
C THR A 179 -23.83 11.81 11.48
N GLN A 180 -23.01 11.14 12.31
CA GLN A 180 -21.60 10.92 12.01
C GLN A 180 -21.41 10.01 10.80
N LEU A 181 -22.26 8.99 10.62
CA LEU A 181 -22.23 8.14 9.42
C LEU A 181 -22.47 8.98 8.17
N LEU A 182 -23.53 9.77 8.13
CA LEU A 182 -23.88 10.59 6.98
C LEU A 182 -22.79 11.62 6.67
N ALA A 183 -22.31 12.34 7.70
CA ALA A 183 -21.21 13.30 7.54
C ALA A 183 -19.93 12.60 7.06
N GLY A 184 -19.60 11.44 7.64
CA GLY A 184 -18.45 10.63 7.26
C GLY A 184 -18.51 10.16 5.80
N LEU A 185 -19.67 9.72 5.32
CA LEU A 185 -19.88 9.31 3.92
C LEU A 185 -19.73 10.49 2.96
N VAL A 186 -20.29 11.66 3.28
CA VAL A 186 -20.13 12.87 2.47
C VAL A 186 -18.67 13.30 2.41
N CYS A 187 -17.96 13.29 3.55
CA CYS A 187 -16.54 13.63 3.61
C CYS A 187 -15.64 12.57 2.97
N ALA A 188 -16.08 11.30 2.89
CA ALA A 188 -15.28 10.24 2.30
C ALA A 188 -15.03 10.45 0.80
N VAL A 189 -15.95 11.12 0.08
CA VAL A 189 -15.80 11.39 -1.37
C VAL A 189 -14.59 12.29 -1.68
N PRO A 190 -14.45 13.51 -1.12
CA PRO A 190 -13.25 14.31 -1.34
C PRO A 190 -12.00 13.65 -0.76
N CYS A 191 -12.11 12.94 0.37
CA CYS A 191 -11.00 12.16 0.90
C CYS A 191 -10.56 11.04 -0.03
N ALA A 192 -11.47 10.40 -0.77
CA ALA A 192 -11.13 9.42 -1.79
C ALA A 192 -10.37 10.07 -2.95
N GLY A 193 -10.78 11.27 -3.40
CA GLY A 193 -10.03 12.03 -4.42
C GLY A 193 -8.58 12.33 -3.99
N VAL A 194 -8.38 12.82 -2.77
CA VAL A 194 -7.03 13.02 -2.20
C VAL A 194 -6.29 11.68 -2.05
N GLY A 195 -7.00 10.65 -1.58
CA GLY A 195 -6.48 9.30 -1.45
C GLY A 195 -5.95 8.76 -2.77
N THR A 196 -6.67 8.95 -3.88
CA THR A 196 -6.26 8.52 -5.22
C THR A 196 -4.96 9.19 -5.63
N ALA A 197 -4.81 10.50 -5.39
CA ALA A 197 -3.55 11.20 -5.66
C ALA A 197 -2.40 10.62 -4.83
N LEU A 198 -2.62 10.31 -3.55
CA LEU A 198 -1.61 9.73 -2.66
C LEU A 198 -1.21 8.30 -3.07
N VAL A 199 -2.18 7.43 -3.35
CA VAL A 199 -1.88 6.03 -3.74
C VAL A 199 -1.27 5.91 -5.13
N SER A 200 -1.47 6.92 -5.99
CA SER A 200 -0.89 6.98 -7.34
C SER A 200 0.45 7.74 -7.37
N ALA A 201 0.83 8.41 -6.29
CA ALA A 201 2.06 9.20 -6.24
C ALA A 201 3.34 8.40 -6.58
N PRO A 202 3.50 7.14 -6.12
CA PRO A 202 4.66 6.33 -6.52
C PRO A 202 4.73 6.11 -8.03
N ASP A 203 3.60 5.76 -8.66
CA ASP A 203 3.50 5.50 -10.10
C ASP A 203 3.83 6.79 -10.91
N LEU A 204 3.33 7.94 -10.45
CA LEU A 204 3.62 9.24 -11.06
C LEU A 204 5.08 9.64 -10.91
N LEU A 205 5.68 9.40 -9.75
CA LEU A 205 7.09 9.68 -9.51
C LEU A 205 7.98 8.83 -10.42
N GLU A 206 7.67 7.54 -10.55
CA GLU A 206 8.36 6.62 -11.44
C GLU A 206 8.29 7.10 -12.90
N GLN A 207 7.10 7.46 -13.38
CA GLN A 207 6.91 7.99 -14.74
C GLN A 207 7.75 9.26 -14.98
N LEU A 208 7.77 10.19 -14.03
CA LEU A 208 8.55 11.43 -14.14
C LEU A 208 10.07 11.17 -14.15
N LEU A 209 10.53 10.18 -13.37
CA LEU A 209 11.95 9.79 -13.33
C LEU A 209 12.37 9.12 -14.64
N LEU A 210 11.54 8.23 -15.18
CA LEU A 210 11.79 7.54 -16.45
C LEU A 210 11.76 8.51 -17.64
N GLN A 211 10.82 9.45 -17.70
CA GLN A 211 10.75 10.44 -18.78
C GLN A 211 12.01 11.33 -18.86
N ARG A 212 12.61 11.67 -17.71
CA ARG A 212 13.85 12.46 -17.67
C ARG A 212 15.09 11.67 -18.05
N SER A 213 15.05 10.35 -17.91
CA SER A 213 16.18 9.46 -18.19
C SER A 213 16.15 8.85 -19.58
N ALA A 214 15.18 9.23 -20.43
CA ALA A 214 15.22 9.03 -21.87
C ALA A 214 15.90 10.25 -22.54
N PRO A 215 17.24 10.29 -22.67
CA PRO A 215 17.90 11.32 -23.47
C PRO A 215 17.41 11.21 -24.92
N GLU A 216 17.33 12.36 -25.60
CA GLU A 216 17.13 12.49 -27.04
C GLU A 216 17.99 11.49 -27.83
N GLN A 217 17.47 10.30 -28.13
CA GLN A 217 18.03 9.40 -29.15
C GLN A 217 17.41 9.63 -30.53
N VAL A 218 16.83 10.81 -30.76
CA VAL A 218 16.18 11.24 -32.00
C VAL A 218 16.62 12.71 -32.15
N VAL A 219 17.50 13.17 -33.05
CA VAL A 219 17.67 12.89 -34.48
C VAL A 219 19.11 13.26 -34.90
N HIS A 220 19.97 12.29 -35.21
CA HIS A 220 21.12 12.51 -36.12
C HIS A 220 21.27 11.33 -37.10
N GLY A 221 20.15 10.98 -37.75
CA GLY A 221 20.09 9.95 -38.78
C GLY A 221 19.30 10.41 -40.00
N ALA A 222 19.63 11.59 -40.55
CA ALA A 222 19.06 12.07 -41.81
C ALA A 222 20.16 12.67 -42.69
N ALA A 223 20.96 11.79 -43.30
CA ALA A 223 21.51 11.97 -44.64
C ALA A 223 22.23 10.69 -45.07
N GLY A 224 21.56 9.85 -45.86
CA GLY A 224 22.28 8.89 -46.71
C GLY A 224 21.55 7.58 -46.97
N GLY A 225 21.08 7.42 -48.21
CA GLY A 225 21.03 6.10 -48.86
C GLY A 225 19.65 5.50 -49.05
N ALA A 226 18.98 5.91 -50.13
CA ALA A 226 17.96 5.12 -50.78
C ALA A 226 18.53 3.75 -51.18
N GLY A 227 17.82 2.66 -50.91
CA GLY A 227 18.17 1.34 -51.41
C GLY A 227 17.59 0.18 -50.61
N ASP A 228 16.43 -0.29 -51.08
CA ASP A 228 16.07 -1.70 -51.20
C ASP A 228 15.46 -2.51 -50.04
N LEU A 229 14.38 -3.19 -50.47
CA LEU A 229 13.86 -4.49 -50.03
C LEU A 229 13.05 -4.55 -48.72
N LEU A 230 11.78 -4.16 -48.86
CA LEU A 230 10.67 -4.63 -48.03
C LEU A 230 10.48 -6.15 -48.19
N VAL A 231 11.02 -6.93 -47.26
CA VAL A 231 10.61 -8.32 -47.05
C VAL A 231 9.58 -8.34 -45.91
N PRO A 232 8.32 -8.76 -46.16
CA PRO A 232 7.36 -8.96 -45.09
C PRO A 232 7.76 -10.19 -44.27
N VAL A 233 8.30 -9.97 -43.07
CA VAL A 233 8.52 -11.05 -42.10
C VAL A 233 7.17 -11.40 -41.48
N PRO A 234 6.68 -12.65 -41.62
CA PRO A 234 5.50 -13.08 -40.89
C PRO A 234 5.84 -13.09 -39.40
N VAL A 235 5.25 -12.15 -38.65
CA VAL A 235 5.32 -12.09 -37.19
C VAL A 235 4.54 -13.28 -36.64
N LEU A 236 5.22 -14.41 -36.53
CA LEU A 236 4.82 -15.54 -35.72
C LEU A 236 4.73 -15.03 -34.27
N GLN A 237 3.52 -14.67 -33.85
CA GLN A 237 3.19 -14.41 -32.45
C GLN A 237 3.29 -15.71 -31.66
N LEU A 238 4.54 -16.11 -31.38
CA LEU A 238 4.86 -17.04 -30.32
C LEU A 238 4.60 -16.32 -29.00
N ARG A 239 3.34 -16.40 -28.57
CA ARG A 239 2.82 -16.00 -27.27
C ARG A 239 3.39 -16.92 -26.18
N ARG A 240 4.72 -16.94 -26.02
CA ARG A 240 5.35 -17.45 -24.80
C ARG A 240 5.16 -16.36 -23.75
N ARG A 241 4.16 -16.56 -22.88
CA ARG A 241 4.15 -15.96 -21.55
C ARG A 241 5.40 -16.48 -20.81
N ALA A 242 6.52 -15.79 -20.97
CA ALA A 242 7.53 -15.82 -19.92
C ALA A 242 6.93 -15.05 -18.73
N PRO A 243 6.95 -15.61 -17.51
CA PRO A 243 6.62 -14.82 -16.33
C PRO A 243 7.63 -13.68 -16.24
N GLN A 244 7.14 -12.43 -16.30
CA GLN A 244 7.99 -11.29 -15.99
C GLN A 244 8.17 -11.22 -14.46
N PRO A 245 9.41 -11.03 -13.97
CA PRO A 245 9.73 -10.92 -12.54
C PRO A 245 9.14 -9.67 -11.87
#